data_AF-A0A2R3QVJ0-F1
#
_entry.id   AF-A0A2R3QVJ0-F1
#
_cell.length_a   1.000
_cell.length_b   1.000
_cell.length_c   1.000
_cell.angle_alpha   90.00
_cell.angle_beta   90.00
_cell.angle_gamma   90.00
#
_symmetry.space_group_name_H-M   'P 1'
#
loop_
_entity.id
_entity.type
_entity.pdbx_description
1 polymer ?
#
loop_
_entity_poly.entity_id
_entity_poly.type
_entity_poly.pdbx_seq_one_letter_code
_entity_poly.pdbx_strand_id
1 'polypeptide(L)'
;MPFLVPAPALVITDETLCARIDTAADAARRAVAGDPLRAVEYDRARLAAEQFAAAGYQGEVPTMVAAWAINGRTPQQAADSILAEAAAYTNALELLRTTRLAAKEQIRVLMAANQVEQAQQLTDQTIAAIEAAVAGIGNNA
;
A
#
# COMPACT_ATOMS: atom_id res chain seq x y z
N MET A 1 54.79 -0.13 -6.03
CA MET A 1 53.80 0.26 -5.02
C MET A 1 52.45 0.37 -5.71
N PRO A 2 51.46 -0.49 -5.43
CA PRO A 2 50.13 -0.32 -6.01
C PRO A 2 49.41 0.80 -5.25
N PHE A 3 48.85 1.75 -6.00
CA PHE A 3 47.98 2.79 -5.45
C PHE A 3 46.64 2.14 -5.08
N LEU A 4 46.32 2.13 -3.79
CA LEU A 4 44.99 1.81 -3.30
C LEU A 4 44.09 3.01 -3.65
N VAL A 5 43.26 2.89 -4.69
CA VAL A 5 42.22 3.89 -4.95
C VAL A 5 41.17 3.73 -3.84
N PRO A 6 40.95 4.73 -2.97
CA PRO A 6 39.88 4.64 -1.99
C PRO A 6 38.54 4.51 -2.73
N ALA A 7 37.73 3.54 -2.34
CA ALA A 7 36.35 3.43 -2.83
C ALA A 7 35.66 4.78 -2.61
N PRO A 8 34.87 5.29 -3.58
CA PRO A 8 34.16 6.55 -3.41
C PRO A 8 33.28 6.46 -2.17
N ALA A 9 33.40 7.45 -1.27
CA ALA A 9 32.48 7.57 -0.14
C ALA A 9 31.05 7.63 -0.70
N LEU A 10 30.15 6.82 -0.15
CA LEU A 10 28.72 6.86 -0.50
C LEU A 10 28.20 8.27 -0.18
N VAL A 11 28.05 9.11 -1.20
CA VAL A 11 27.47 10.44 -1.05
C VAL A 11 25.97 10.25 -0.82
N ILE A 12 25.48 10.71 0.33
CA ILE A 12 24.05 10.73 0.62
C ILE A 12 23.43 11.89 -0.16
N THR A 13 22.47 11.58 -1.02
CA THR A 13 21.74 12.56 -1.82
C THR A 13 20.24 12.39 -1.57
N ASP A 14 19.45 13.40 -1.89
CA ASP A 14 18.00 13.29 -1.83
C ASP A 14 17.48 12.19 -2.76
N GLU A 15 18.12 11.95 -3.92
CA GLU A 15 17.73 10.83 -4.79
C GLU A 15 17.96 9.47 -4.15
N THR A 16 19.10 9.26 -3.49
CA THR A 16 19.37 7.95 -2.84
C THR A 16 18.43 7.70 -1.67
N LEU A 17 18.10 8.72 -0.89
CA LEU A 17 17.11 8.63 0.19
C LEU A 17 15.69 8.39 -0.35
N CYS A 18 15.28 9.12 -1.39
CA CYS A 18 14.00 8.91 -2.06
C CYS A 18 13.86 7.49 -2.64
N ALA A 19 14.93 6.96 -3.24
CA ALA A 19 14.95 5.62 -3.82
C ALA A 19 14.78 4.51 -2.77
N ARG A 20 15.30 4.70 -1.55
CA ARG A 20 15.07 3.79 -0.42
C ARG A 20 13.59 3.74 -0.04
N ILE A 21 12.95 4.91 0.05
CA ILE A 21 11.50 5.02 0.33
C ILE A 21 10.67 4.39 -0.79
N ASP A 22 11.02 4.63 -2.06
CA ASP A 22 10.33 4.03 -3.20
C ASP A 22 10.45 2.49 -3.16
N THR A 23 11.64 1.96 -2.85
CA THR A 23 11.88 0.51 -2.71
C THR A 23 11.03 -0.11 -1.61
N ALA A 24 10.99 0.51 -0.42
CA ALA A 24 10.15 0.05 0.68
C ALA A 24 8.66 0.09 0.33
N ALA A 25 8.19 1.18 -0.30
CA ALA A 25 6.82 1.31 -0.74
C ALA A 25 6.43 0.31 -1.83
N ASP A 26 7.35 -0.05 -2.72
CA ASP A 26 7.13 -1.06 -3.76
C ASP A 26 7.04 -2.47 -3.15
N ALA A 27 7.90 -2.79 -2.17
CA ALA A 27 7.82 -4.03 -1.43
C ALA A 27 6.50 -4.15 -0.66
N ALA A 28 6.11 -3.08 0.03
CA ALA A 28 4.85 -2.97 0.75
C ALA A 28 3.63 -3.15 -0.19
N ARG A 29 3.63 -2.52 -1.36
CA ARG A 29 2.57 -2.70 -2.37
C ARG A 29 2.48 -4.14 -2.88
N ARG A 30 3.61 -4.81 -3.10
CA ARG A 30 3.62 -6.23 -3.50
C ARG A 30 3.05 -7.13 -2.39
N ALA A 31 3.37 -6.85 -1.13
CA ALA A 31 2.84 -7.60 0.00
C ALA A 31 1.32 -7.42 0.15
N VAL A 32 0.81 -6.20 -0.04
CA VAL A 32 -0.61 -5.88 0.08
C VAL A 32 -1.43 -6.39 -1.12
N ALA A 33 -0.96 -6.17 -2.35
CA ALA A 33 -1.70 -6.54 -3.55
C ALA A 33 -1.64 -8.04 -3.85
N GLY A 34 -0.56 -8.72 -3.44
CA GLY A 34 -0.35 -10.13 -3.74
C GLY A 34 -0.37 -10.43 -5.25
N ASP A 35 -1.18 -11.40 -5.64
CA ASP A 35 -1.36 -11.79 -7.04
C ASP A 35 -2.16 -10.72 -7.83
N PRO A 36 -1.65 -10.24 -8.99
CA PRO A 36 -2.33 -9.21 -9.77
C PRO A 36 -3.72 -9.61 -10.28
N LEU A 37 -3.97 -10.89 -10.58
CA LEU A 37 -5.26 -11.36 -11.03
C LEU A 37 -6.26 -11.40 -9.87
N ARG A 38 -5.82 -11.80 -8.68
CA ARG A 38 -6.63 -11.73 -7.45
C ARG A 38 -7.06 -10.30 -7.12
N ALA A 39 -6.20 -9.30 -7.33
CA ALA A 39 -6.58 -7.90 -7.16
C ALA A 39 -7.70 -7.47 -8.13
N VAL A 40 -7.70 -7.97 -9.37
CA VAL A 40 -8.77 -7.73 -10.35
C VAL A 40 -10.06 -8.44 -9.95
N GLU A 41 -9.98 -9.66 -9.42
CA GLU A 41 -11.15 -10.38 -8.91
C GLU A 41 -11.81 -9.64 -7.75
N TYR A 42 -11.02 -9.11 -6.82
CA TYR A 42 -11.52 -8.30 -5.71
C TYR A 42 -12.14 -6.97 -6.15
N ASP A 43 -11.58 -6.30 -7.16
CA ASP A 43 -12.22 -5.09 -7.70
C ASP A 43 -13.56 -5.41 -8.38
N ARG A 44 -13.65 -6.52 -9.12
CA ARG A 44 -14.92 -6.99 -9.68
C ARG A 44 -15.94 -7.36 -8.60
N ALA A 45 -15.50 -8.00 -7.51
CA ALA A 45 -16.36 -8.30 -6.38
C ALA A 45 -16.87 -7.02 -5.71
N ARG A 46 -16.01 -6.02 -5.51
CA ARG A 46 -16.36 -4.69 -4.99
C ARG A 46 -17.44 -4.04 -5.86
N LEU A 47 -17.23 -3.96 -7.18
CA LEU A 47 -18.20 -3.36 -8.10
C LEU A 47 -19.57 -4.07 -8.05
N ALA A 48 -19.57 -5.40 -7.97
CA ALA A 48 -20.81 -6.17 -7.84
C ALA A 48 -21.51 -5.91 -6.50
N ALA A 49 -20.76 -5.83 -5.40
CA ALA A 49 -21.28 -5.52 -4.08
C ALA A 49 -21.83 -4.09 -4.00
N GLU A 50 -21.16 -3.11 -4.60
CA GLU A 50 -21.63 -1.71 -4.68
C GLU A 50 -22.97 -1.61 -5.41
N GLN A 51 -23.10 -2.29 -6.55
CA GLN A 51 -24.36 -2.32 -7.31
C GLN A 51 -25.49 -2.98 -6.52
N PHE A 52 -25.20 -4.09 -5.85
CA PHE A 52 -26.18 -4.79 -5.02
C PHE A 52 -26.61 -3.95 -3.81
N ALA A 53 -25.67 -3.30 -3.13
CA ALA A 53 -25.95 -2.39 -2.03
C ALA A 53 -26.75 -1.15 -2.49
N ALA A 54 -26.41 -0.56 -3.65
CA ALA A 54 -27.15 0.57 -4.23
C ALA A 54 -28.60 0.21 -4.60
N ALA A 55 -28.87 -1.05 -4.93
CA ALA A 55 -30.22 -1.58 -5.12
C ALA A 55 -30.96 -1.92 -3.81
N GLY A 56 -30.38 -1.60 -2.65
CA GLY A 56 -30.95 -1.94 -1.34
C GLY A 56 -30.92 -3.45 -1.04
N TYR A 57 -29.94 -4.16 -1.61
CA TYR A 57 -29.78 -5.62 -1.51
C TYR A 57 -30.98 -6.40 -2.05
N GLN A 58 -31.69 -5.82 -3.03
CA GLN A 58 -32.85 -6.44 -3.69
C GLN A 58 -32.47 -7.03 -5.06
N GLY A 59 -33.26 -7.99 -5.51
CA GLY A 59 -33.09 -8.62 -6.83
C GLY A 59 -32.16 -9.84 -6.82
N GLU A 60 -31.63 -10.18 -7.99
CA GLU A 60 -30.71 -11.30 -8.15
C GLU A 60 -29.36 -10.99 -7.47
N VAL A 61 -28.87 -11.94 -6.66
CA VAL A 61 -27.58 -11.80 -5.98
C VAL A 61 -26.46 -11.95 -7.02
N PRO A 62 -25.55 -10.97 -7.16
CA PRO A 62 -24.44 -11.10 -8.10
C PRO A 62 -23.54 -12.30 -7.79
N THR A 63 -23.06 -12.99 -8.82
CA THR A 63 -22.23 -14.21 -8.69
C THR A 63 -21.03 -14.02 -7.76
N MET A 64 -20.35 -12.88 -7.83
CA MET A 64 -19.19 -12.58 -6.98
C MET A 64 -19.58 -12.45 -5.50
N VAL A 65 -20.74 -11.89 -5.21
CA VAL A 65 -21.28 -11.77 -3.84
C VAL A 65 -21.74 -13.13 -3.33
N ALA A 66 -22.42 -13.91 -4.18
CA ALA A 66 -22.85 -15.27 -3.85
C ALA A 66 -21.67 -16.20 -3.54
N ALA A 67 -20.56 -16.08 -4.29
CA ALA A 67 -19.33 -16.83 -4.02
C ALA A 67 -18.70 -16.49 -2.66
N TRP A 68 -18.94 -15.30 -2.11
CA TRP A 68 -18.44 -14.91 -0.79
C TRP A 68 -19.37 -15.33 0.37
N ALA A 69 -20.59 -15.75 0.04
CA ALA A 69 -21.60 -16.19 1.00
C ALA A 69 -21.41 -17.63 1.51
N ILE A 70 -20.39 -18.37 1.02
CA ILE A 70 -20.16 -19.82 1.23
C ILE A 70 -20.12 -20.26 2.71
N ASN A 71 -19.81 -19.35 3.65
CA ASN A 71 -19.74 -19.64 5.09
C ASN A 71 -21.04 -19.38 5.86
N GLY A 72 -22.20 -19.48 5.22
CA GLY A 72 -23.50 -19.23 5.86
C GLY A 72 -23.82 -17.74 6.07
N ARG A 73 -23.08 -16.85 5.40
CA ARG A 73 -23.39 -15.41 5.37
C ARG A 73 -24.61 -15.19 4.50
N THR A 74 -25.45 -14.22 4.88
CA THR A 74 -26.47 -13.70 3.97
C THR A 74 -25.82 -12.95 2.79
N PRO A 75 -26.50 -12.79 1.65
CA PRO A 75 -26.00 -11.99 0.54
C PRO A 75 -25.61 -10.56 0.95
N GLN A 76 -26.39 -9.95 1.86
CA GLN A 76 -26.08 -8.63 2.41
C GLN A 76 -24.78 -8.65 3.21
N GLN A 77 -24.62 -9.59 4.16
CA GLN A 77 -23.38 -9.72 4.93
C GLN A 77 -22.16 -10.00 4.05
N ALA A 78 -22.34 -10.77 2.98
CA ALA A 78 -21.29 -11.03 2.00
C ALA A 78 -20.90 -9.75 1.25
N ALA A 79 -21.87 -8.99 0.75
CA ALA A 79 -21.63 -7.70 0.09
C ALA A 79 -20.95 -6.70 1.04
N ASP A 80 -21.43 -6.56 2.27
CA ASP A 80 -20.87 -5.64 3.26
C ASP A 80 -19.42 -6.04 3.64
N SER A 81 -19.13 -7.33 3.75
CA SER A 81 -17.77 -7.84 3.98
C SER A 81 -16.84 -7.49 2.84
N ILE A 82 -17.27 -7.69 1.58
CA ILE A 82 -16.49 -7.34 0.39
C ILE A 82 -16.20 -5.83 0.37
N LEU A 83 -17.20 -5.00 0.66
CA LEU A 83 -17.04 -3.55 0.69
C LEU A 83 -16.09 -3.09 1.80
N ALA A 84 -16.18 -3.70 2.99
CA ALA A 84 -15.27 -3.41 4.10
C ALA A 84 -13.82 -3.78 3.76
N GLU A 85 -13.58 -4.92 3.13
CA GLU A 85 -12.25 -5.34 2.68
C GLU A 85 -11.71 -4.43 1.57
N ALA A 86 -12.55 -4.08 0.60
CA ALA A 86 -12.19 -3.15 -0.46
C ALA A 86 -11.83 -1.76 0.09
N ALA A 87 -12.55 -1.26 1.09
CA ALA A 87 -12.25 0.00 1.76
C ALA A 87 -10.93 -0.07 2.53
N ALA A 88 -10.67 -1.15 3.27
CA ALA A 88 -9.41 -1.36 3.98
C ALA A 88 -8.22 -1.40 3.01
N TYR A 89 -8.36 -2.10 1.89
CA TYR A 89 -7.35 -2.17 0.84
C TYR A 89 -7.09 -0.80 0.18
N THR A 90 -8.15 -0.06 -0.15
CA THR A 90 -8.04 1.28 -0.73
C THR A 90 -7.33 2.24 0.22
N ASN A 91 -7.74 2.27 1.50
CA ASN A 91 -7.11 3.09 2.52
C ASN A 91 -5.61 2.77 2.70
N ALA A 92 -5.23 1.49 2.61
CA ALA A 92 -3.83 1.06 2.66
C ALA A 92 -3.01 1.67 1.52
N LEU A 93 -3.50 1.55 0.28
CA LEU A 93 -2.81 2.06 -0.90
C LEU A 93 -2.71 3.59 -0.90
N GLU A 94 -3.76 4.28 -0.46
CA GLU A 94 -3.77 5.73 -0.30
C GLU A 94 -2.78 6.19 0.77
N LEU A 95 -2.76 5.53 1.93
CA LEU A 95 -1.80 5.82 3.00
C LEU A 95 -0.35 5.63 2.52
N LEU A 96 -0.06 4.52 1.84
CA LEU A 96 1.27 4.27 1.28
C LEU A 96 1.67 5.35 0.28
N ARG A 97 0.75 5.72 -0.62
CA ARG A 97 1.01 6.73 -1.65
C ARG A 97 1.29 8.10 -1.04
N THR A 98 0.44 8.54 -0.12
CA THR A 98 0.50 9.87 0.49
C THR A 98 1.73 10.01 1.38
N THR A 99 1.99 9.02 2.24
CA THR A 99 3.19 8.96 3.11
C THR A 99 4.47 9.06 2.29
N ARG A 100 4.59 8.26 1.22
CA ARG A 100 5.76 8.24 0.34
C ARG A 100 5.99 9.59 -0.33
N LEU A 101 4.94 10.20 -0.89
CA LEU A 101 5.07 11.47 -1.62
C LEU A 101 5.42 12.63 -0.68
N ALA A 102 4.79 12.69 0.49
CA ALA A 102 5.06 13.71 1.49
C ALA A 102 6.52 13.63 2.00
N ALA A 103 6.98 12.43 2.35
CA ALA A 103 8.34 12.22 2.84
C ALA A 103 9.41 12.61 1.80
N LYS A 104 9.20 12.27 0.53
CA LYS A 104 10.12 12.63 -0.56
C LYS A 104 10.26 14.14 -0.70
N GLU A 105 9.16 14.88 -0.60
CA GLU A 105 9.22 16.34 -0.68
C GLU A 105 9.95 16.94 0.53
N GLN A 106 9.66 16.45 1.73
CA GLN A 106 10.32 16.91 2.94
C GLN A 106 11.82 16.57 2.96
N ILE A 107 12.23 15.42 2.42
CA ILE A 107 13.65 15.06 2.25
C ILE A 107 14.36 16.08 1.35
N ARG A 108 13.76 16.48 0.22
CA ARG A 108 14.36 17.50 -0.66
C ARG A 108 14.55 18.83 0.05
N VAL A 109 13.56 19.25 0.85
CA VAL A 109 13.65 20.47 1.66
C VAL A 109 14.80 20.38 2.67
N LEU A 110 14.91 19.28 3.41
CA LEU A 110 15.97 19.07 4.39
C LEU A 110 17.36 19.03 3.73
N MET A 111 17.48 18.34 2.60
CA MET A 111 18.74 18.26 1.85
C MET A 111 19.16 19.61 1.27
N ALA A 112 18.22 20.41 0.74
CA ALA A 112 18.49 21.78 0.29
C ALA A 112 18.95 22.70 1.44
N ALA A 113 18.50 22.43 2.66
CA ALA A 113 18.94 23.12 3.88
C ALA A 113 20.24 22.54 4.50
N ASN A 114 20.91 21.59 3.83
CA ASN A 114 22.07 20.84 4.33
C ASN A 114 21.80 20.08 5.64
N GLN A 115 20.55 19.73 5.94
CA GLN A 115 20.12 18.98 7.12
C GLN A 115 20.15 17.47 6.84
N VAL A 116 21.32 16.95 6.48
CA VAL A 116 21.51 15.59 5.95
C VAL A 116 21.14 14.50 6.97
N GLU A 117 21.40 14.71 8.26
CA GLU A 117 21.04 13.76 9.33
C GLU A 117 19.52 13.67 9.52
N GLN A 118 18.82 14.80 9.49
CA GLN A 118 17.36 14.83 9.61
C GLN A 118 16.69 14.17 8.41
N ALA A 119 17.23 14.35 7.20
CA ALA A 119 16.74 13.68 6.00
C ALA A 119 16.87 12.15 6.08
N GLN A 120 17.99 11.66 6.64
CA GLN A 120 18.18 10.23 6.89
C GLN A 120 17.20 9.71 7.94
N GLN A 121 17.07 10.40 9.08
CA GLN A 121 16.14 10.01 10.13
C GLN A 121 14.69 9.95 9.61
N LEU A 122 14.26 10.94 8.83
CA LEU A 122 12.95 10.95 8.20
C LEU A 122 12.78 9.77 7.22
N THR A 123 13.83 9.43 6.48
CA THR A 123 13.84 8.26 5.57
C THR A 123 13.59 6.98 6.36
N ASP A 124 14.33 6.77 7.44
CA ASP A 124 14.22 5.55 8.26
C ASP A 124 12.85 5.46 8.96
N GLN A 125 12.35 6.58 9.50
CA GLN A 125 11.01 6.66 10.09
C GLN A 125 9.90 6.37 9.06
N THR A 126 10.05 6.89 7.85
CA THR A 126 9.08 6.67 6.76
C THR A 126 9.06 5.20 6.35
N ILE A 127 10.22 4.56 6.25
CA ILE A 127 10.32 3.13 5.94
C ILE A 127 9.63 2.31 7.03
N ALA A 128 9.92 2.58 8.31
CA ALA A 128 9.28 1.88 9.43
C ALA A 128 7.75 2.08 9.43
N ALA A 129 7.27 3.28 9.10
CA ALA A 129 5.84 3.56 8.99
C ALA A 129 5.18 2.80 7.82
N ILE A 130 5.86 2.71 6.67
CA ILE A 130 5.42 1.92 5.51
C ILE A 130 5.31 0.43 5.86
N GLU A 131 6.33 -0.11 6.54
CA GLU A 131 6.36 -1.52 6.96
C GLU A 131 5.26 -1.82 7.99
N ALA A 132 5.04 -0.93 8.96
CA ALA A 132 3.98 -1.07 9.95
C ALA A 132 2.57 -0.99 9.31
N ALA A 133 2.38 -0.12 8.32
CA ALA A 133 1.10 0.03 7.63
C ALA A 133 0.66 -1.25 6.90
N VAL A 134 1.61 -2.07 6.44
CA VAL A 134 1.30 -3.32 5.71
C VAL A 134 1.35 -4.57 6.58
N ALA A 135 1.94 -4.53 7.78
CA ALA A 135 1.98 -5.66 8.69
C ALA A 135 0.58 -6.18 9.11
N GLY A 136 -0.45 -5.33 9.05
CA GLY A 136 -1.84 -5.71 9.31
C GLY A 136 -2.69 -5.99 8.07
N ILE A 137 -2.12 -5.82 6.87
CA ILE A 137 -2.86 -5.80 5.60
C ILE A 137 -2.24 -6.85 4.68
N GLY A 138 -2.85 -8.04 4.65
CA GLY A 138 -2.32 -9.19 3.91
C GLY A 138 -2.72 -10.55 4.47
N ASN A 139 -3.42 -10.59 5.61
CA ASN A 139 -3.76 -11.84 6.31
C ASN A 139 -5.25 -12.13 6.45
N ASN A 140 -6.12 -11.45 5.70
CA ASN A 140 -7.56 -11.71 5.73
C ASN A 140 -8.05 -12.17 4.36
N ALA A 141 -7.85 -13.45 4.08
CA ALA A 141 -8.78 -14.37 3.40
C ALA A 141 -8.15 -15.76 3.35
#